data_AF-A0A924D780-F1
#
_entry.id   AF-A0A924D780-F1
#
_cell.length_a   1.000
_cell.length_b   1.000
_cell.length_c   1.000
_cell.angle_alpha   90.00
_cell.angle_beta   90.00
_cell.angle_gamma   90.00
#
_symmetry.space_group_name_H-M   'P 1'
#
loop_
_entity.id
_entity.type
_entity.pdbx_description
1 polymer ?
#
loop_
_entity_poly.entity_id
_entity_poly.type
_entity_poly.pdbx_seq_one_letter_code
_entity_poly.pdbx_strand_id
1 'polypeptide(L)'
;MKHTLLFTAFTFLFFQFALGQNISLDTAFGVGGKVQDANSYLISSMVQQNDGKTVCYSFDINSTNVVIERYNTNGSLDTTYGTNGKVSTSLAMYTYTYQSIAIQTDGKIIAVGYLPSTTSTTDYENFGVLRLNTNGAI
;
A
#
# COMPACT_ATOMS: atom_id res chain seq x y z
N MET A 1 42.03 59.07 -18.18
CA MET A 1 42.18 57.61 -17.93
C MET A 1 40.90 57.10 -17.30
N LYS A 2 40.29 56.09 -17.93
CA LYS A 2 39.09 55.37 -17.47
C LYS A 2 39.41 54.60 -16.18
N HIS A 3 38.54 54.60 -15.18
CA HIS A 3 38.23 53.42 -14.35
C HIS A 3 36.85 53.58 -13.71
N THR A 4 35.88 52.88 -14.29
CA THR A 4 34.56 52.57 -13.74
C THR A 4 34.70 51.39 -12.77
N LEU A 5 34.15 51.46 -11.56
CA LEU A 5 33.64 50.29 -10.83
C LEU A 5 32.64 50.71 -9.74
N LEU A 6 31.38 50.40 -10.02
CA LEU A 6 30.22 50.42 -9.14
C LEU A 6 30.31 49.18 -8.22
N PHE A 7 30.16 49.31 -6.91
CA PHE A 7 29.94 48.17 -6.01
C PHE A 7 28.52 48.25 -5.44
N THR A 8 27.67 47.35 -5.90
CA THR A 8 26.33 47.06 -5.38
C THR A 8 26.39 46.01 -4.27
N ALA A 9 25.46 46.15 -3.31
CA ALA A 9 24.79 45.12 -2.51
C ALA A 9 25.52 44.43 -1.33
N PHE A 10 24.92 44.53 -0.14
CA PHE A 10 24.66 43.35 0.71
C PHE A 10 23.44 43.61 1.63
N THR A 11 22.23 43.52 1.10
CA THR A 11 21.27 42.40 1.23
C THR A 11 20.50 42.38 2.56
N PHE A 12 19.22 42.71 2.40
CA PHE A 12 18.06 42.51 3.27
C PHE A 12 18.16 41.39 4.31
N LEU A 13 17.82 41.73 5.56
CA LEU A 13 17.38 40.80 6.59
C LEU A 13 16.07 40.14 6.13
N PHE A 14 16.16 38.97 5.50
CA PHE A 14 14.99 38.12 5.29
C PHE A 14 14.59 37.53 6.65
N PHE A 15 13.59 38.14 7.29
CA PHE A 15 12.66 37.38 8.11
C PHE A 15 11.93 36.43 7.15
N GLN A 16 12.51 35.26 6.86
CA GLN A 16 11.68 34.16 6.39
C GLN A 16 10.78 33.81 7.57
N PHE A 17 9.52 34.26 7.50
CA PHE A 17 8.44 33.46 8.07
C PHE A 17 8.71 32.04 7.57
N ALA A 18 8.99 31.13 8.50
CA ALA A 18 8.81 29.72 8.23
C ALA A 18 7.33 29.60 7.84
N LEU A 19 7.05 29.66 6.53
CA LEU A 19 5.76 29.24 6.01
C LEU A 19 5.68 27.79 6.46
N GLY A 20 4.85 27.53 7.48
CA GLY A 20 4.58 26.18 7.91
C GLY A 20 4.30 25.40 6.62
N GLN A 21 5.08 24.33 6.37
CA GLN A 21 4.75 23.44 5.27
C GLN A 21 3.30 23.05 5.49
N ASN A 22 2.42 23.49 4.59
CA ASN A 22 1.07 22.96 4.57
C ASN A 22 1.27 21.47 4.30
N ILE A 23 1.04 20.65 5.32
CA ILE A 23 0.97 19.20 5.19
C ILE A 23 -0.36 18.93 4.47
N SER A 24 -0.40 19.23 3.17
CA SER A 24 -1.52 18.91 2.31
C SER A 24 -1.35 17.49 1.79
N LEU A 25 -2.44 16.74 1.72
CA LEU A 25 -2.45 15.45 1.06
C LEU A 25 -1.99 15.59 -0.40
N ASP A 26 -1.27 14.60 -0.91
CA ASP A 26 -0.88 14.55 -2.32
C ASP A 26 -2.14 14.32 -3.18
N THR A 27 -2.69 15.39 -3.75
CA THR A 27 -3.94 15.30 -4.52
C THR A 27 -3.78 14.58 -5.86
N ALA A 28 -2.56 14.25 -6.30
CA ALA A 28 -2.33 13.41 -7.47
C ALA A 28 -2.59 11.93 -7.18
N PHE A 29 -2.69 11.54 -5.89
CA PHE A 29 -3.00 10.18 -5.46
C PHE A 29 -4.50 10.01 -5.20
N GLY A 30 -5.16 9.18 -6.01
CA GLY A 30 -6.59 8.89 -5.87
C GLY A 30 -7.46 10.15 -5.93
N VAL A 31 -8.47 10.23 -5.06
CA VAL A 31 -9.41 11.36 -4.99
C VAL A 31 -9.12 12.20 -3.75
N GLY A 32 -8.46 13.33 -3.94
CA GLY A 32 -8.09 14.23 -2.83
C GLY A 32 -7.01 13.64 -1.92
N GLY A 33 -6.10 12.84 -2.47
CA GLY A 33 -4.98 12.22 -1.75
C GLY A 33 -5.31 10.95 -1.00
N LYS A 34 -6.36 10.24 -1.43
CA LYS A 34 -6.87 9.04 -0.79
C LYS A 34 -7.53 8.12 -1.81
N VAL A 35 -7.46 6.83 -1.52
CA VAL A 35 -8.16 5.78 -2.26
C VAL A 35 -9.23 5.22 -1.34
N GLN A 36 -10.46 5.14 -1.85
CA GLN A 36 -11.58 4.57 -1.12
C GLN A 36 -12.21 3.48 -1.99
N ASP A 37 -12.08 2.23 -1.55
CA ASP A 37 -12.87 1.14 -2.10
C ASP A 37 -14.30 1.22 -1.54
N ALA A 38 -15.29 0.85 -2.35
CA ALA A 38 -16.68 0.72 -1.96
C ALA A 38 -16.98 -0.60 -1.23
N ASN A 39 -16.08 -1.58 -1.31
CA ASN A 39 -16.22 -2.87 -0.63
C ASN A 39 -15.89 -2.76 0.86
N SER A 40 -16.56 -3.59 1.67
CA SER A 40 -16.30 -3.66 3.11
C SER A 40 -15.10 -4.55 3.40
N TYR A 41 -13.90 -4.02 3.15
CA TYR A 41 -12.65 -4.72 3.40
C TYR A 41 -11.91 -4.14 4.59
N LEU A 42 -11.31 -5.03 5.38
CA LEU A 42 -10.33 -4.63 6.39
C LEU A 42 -8.94 -4.82 5.80
N ILE A 43 -8.25 -3.71 5.53
CA ILE A 43 -6.86 -3.75 5.09
C ILE A 43 -6.01 -4.19 6.27
N SER A 44 -5.26 -5.28 6.10
CA SER A 44 -4.42 -5.85 7.14
C SER A 44 -2.95 -5.43 6.96
N SER A 45 -2.46 -5.39 5.72
CA SER A 45 -1.07 -5.03 5.42
C SER A 45 -0.92 -4.49 4.00
N MET A 46 0.17 -3.76 3.73
CA MET A 46 0.55 -3.34 2.38
C MET A 46 2.05 -3.46 2.12
N VAL A 47 2.41 -3.62 0.85
CA VAL A 47 3.79 -3.61 0.36
C VAL A 47 3.86 -2.85 -0.96
N GLN A 48 5.03 -2.30 -1.27
CA GLN A 48 5.27 -1.63 -2.54
C GLN A 48 6.18 -2.47 -3.43
N GLN A 49 5.75 -2.75 -4.66
CA GLN A 49 6.54 -3.41 -5.70
C GLN A 49 7.63 -2.48 -6.25
N ASN A 50 8.67 -3.03 -6.88
CA ASN A 50 9.79 -2.25 -7.42
C ASN A 50 9.38 -1.24 -8.49
N ASP A 51 8.23 -1.43 -9.13
CA ASP A 51 7.65 -0.50 -10.11
C ASP A 51 6.84 0.63 -9.46
N GLY A 52 6.85 0.71 -8.12
CA GLY A 52 6.15 1.71 -7.33
C GLY A 52 4.68 1.39 -7.05
N LYS A 53 4.12 0.33 -7.65
CA LYS A 53 2.73 -0.08 -7.39
C LYS A 53 2.59 -0.63 -5.97
N THR A 54 1.45 -0.35 -5.34
CA THR A 54 1.16 -0.81 -3.98
C THR A 54 0.26 -2.03 -4.05
N VAL A 55 0.63 -3.09 -3.34
CA VAL A 55 -0.23 -4.25 -3.12
C VAL A 55 -0.78 -4.19 -1.71
N CYS A 56 -2.10 -4.15 -1.60
CA CYS A 56 -2.85 -4.20 -0.35
C CYS A 56 -3.33 -5.64 -0.12
N TYR A 57 -3.16 -6.10 1.10
CA TYR A 57 -3.67 -7.38 1.58
C TYR A 57 -4.78 -7.09 2.59
N SER A 58 -5.98 -7.52 2.22
CA SER A 58 -7.23 -7.17 2.87
C SER A 58 -8.06 -8.41 3.13
N PHE A 59 -9.09 -8.26 3.95
CA PHE A 59 -10.05 -9.32 4.23
C PHE A 59 -11.46 -8.85 3.93
N ASP A 60 -12.22 -9.70 3.24
CA ASP A 60 -13.64 -9.47 3.01
C ASP A 60 -14.46 -9.92 4.22
N ILE A 61 -15.00 -8.93 4.94
CA ILE A 61 -15.77 -9.16 6.17
C ILE A 61 -17.03 -10.01 5.95
N ASN A 62 -17.48 -10.13 4.70
CA ASN A 62 -18.69 -10.88 4.35
C ASN A 62 -18.41 -12.32 3.92
N SER A 63 -17.17 -12.68 3.55
CA SER A 63 -16.89 -13.98 2.91
C SER A 63 -15.72 -14.76 3.50
N THR A 64 -15.03 -14.22 4.50
CA THR A 64 -13.80 -14.78 5.07
C THR A 64 -12.64 -14.94 4.09
N ASN A 65 -12.79 -14.40 2.89
CA ASN A 65 -11.78 -14.45 1.86
C ASN A 65 -10.71 -13.40 2.13
N VAL A 66 -9.49 -13.78 1.81
CA VAL A 66 -8.40 -12.84 1.64
C VAL A 66 -8.57 -12.20 0.27
N VAL A 67 -8.52 -10.88 0.24
CA VAL A 67 -8.57 -10.07 -0.98
C VAL A 67 -7.27 -9.32 -1.12
N ILE A 68 -6.64 -9.44 -2.28
CA ILE A 68 -5.38 -8.78 -2.59
C ILE A 68 -5.61 -7.86 -3.77
N GLU A 69 -5.31 -6.60 -3.56
CA GLU A 69 -5.61 -5.52 -4.50
C GLU A 69 -4.33 -4.82 -4.86
N ARG A 70 -4.17 -4.43 -6.13
CA ARG A 70 -3.00 -3.65 -6.55
C ARG A 70 -3.42 -2.28 -7.03
N TYR A 71 -2.73 -1.26 -6.55
CA TYR A 71 -2.91 0.13 -6.96
C TYR A 71 -1.68 0.64 -7.70
N ASN A 72 -1.92 1.43 -8.73
CA ASN A 72 -0.90 2.19 -9.43
C ASN A 72 -0.31 3.27 -8.51
N THR A 73 0.83 3.85 -8.92
CA THR A 73 1.51 4.92 -8.17
C THR A 73 0.65 6.17 -7.97
N ASN A 74 -0.37 6.38 -8.81
CA ASN A 74 -1.35 7.46 -8.68
C ASN A 74 -2.61 7.06 -7.87
N GLY A 75 -2.62 5.89 -7.23
CA GLY A 75 -3.74 5.41 -6.42
C GLY A 75 -4.91 4.80 -7.21
N SER A 76 -4.88 4.76 -8.54
CA SER A 76 -5.92 4.05 -9.30
C SER A 76 -5.75 2.53 -9.16
N LEU A 77 -6.85 1.78 -9.14
CA LEU A 77 -6.80 0.31 -9.14
C LEU A 77 -6.15 -0.18 -10.44
N ASP A 78 -5.15 -1.06 -10.32
CA ASP A 78 -4.48 -1.67 -11.47
C ASP A 78 -5.28 -2.88 -11.96
N THR A 79 -6.13 -2.66 -12.97
CA THR A 79 -7.02 -3.69 -13.52
C THR A 79 -6.31 -4.86 -14.20
N THR A 80 -4.99 -4.78 -14.41
CA THR A 80 -4.18 -5.88 -14.97
C THR A 80 -3.72 -6.90 -13.93
N TYR A 81 -3.93 -6.62 -12.64
CA TYR A 81 -3.60 -7.53 -11.54
C TYR A 81 -4.76 -8.51 -11.28
N GLY A 82 -4.47 -9.81 -11.20
CA GLY A 82 -5.48 -10.83 -10.96
C GLY A 82 -6.68 -10.70 -11.93
N THR A 83 -7.90 -10.68 -11.37
CA THR A 83 -9.13 -10.38 -12.10
C THR A 83 -9.64 -8.99 -11.71
N ASN A 84 -9.64 -8.06 -12.66
CA ASN A 84 -10.08 -6.67 -12.47
C ASN A 84 -9.38 -5.94 -11.30
N GLY A 85 -8.10 -6.21 -11.12
CA GLY A 85 -7.26 -5.60 -10.08
C GLY A 85 -7.25 -6.33 -8.74
N LYS A 86 -7.94 -7.48 -8.65
CA LYS A 86 -8.13 -8.21 -7.40
C LYS A 86 -7.82 -9.70 -7.54
N VAL A 87 -7.31 -10.27 -6.47
CA VAL A 87 -7.24 -11.71 -6.23
C VAL A 87 -8.07 -11.98 -4.99
N SER A 88 -9.09 -12.83 -5.11
CA SER A 88 -9.88 -13.27 -3.96
C SER A 88 -9.71 -14.77 -3.79
N THR A 89 -9.32 -15.19 -2.60
CA THR A 89 -9.03 -16.59 -2.32
C THR A 89 -9.51 -17.01 -0.94
N SER A 90 -10.18 -18.16 -0.88
CA SER A 90 -10.64 -18.78 0.36
C SER A 90 -9.47 -19.51 1.01
N LEU A 91 -8.60 -18.79 1.71
CA LEU A 91 -7.49 -19.41 2.43
C LEU A 91 -7.91 -19.93 3.81
N ALA A 92 -9.20 -19.83 4.15
CA ALA A 92 -9.72 -20.09 5.48
C ALA A 92 -8.94 -19.33 6.56
N MET A 93 -8.37 -18.16 6.28
CA MET A 93 -7.56 -17.42 7.26
C MET A 93 -8.46 -16.45 8.03
N TYR A 94 -9.06 -16.90 9.14
CA TYR A 94 -10.18 -16.20 9.78
C TYR A 94 -9.83 -14.92 10.56
N THR A 95 -8.57 -14.69 10.91
CA THR A 95 -8.23 -13.60 11.84
C THR A 95 -7.71 -12.36 11.13
N TYR A 96 -8.42 -11.26 11.29
CA TYR A 96 -8.08 -9.93 10.82
C TYR A 96 -6.80 -9.33 11.46
N THR A 97 -6.31 -9.92 12.56
CA THR A 97 -5.36 -9.27 13.48
C THR A 97 -3.91 -9.66 13.31
N TYR A 98 -3.58 -10.78 12.65
CA TYR A 98 -2.21 -11.28 12.61
C TYR A 98 -1.83 -11.83 11.24
N GLN A 99 -1.65 -10.92 10.28
CA GLN A 99 -1.27 -11.26 8.92
C GLN A 99 -0.17 -10.32 8.46
N SER A 100 0.68 -10.80 7.56
CA SER A 100 1.76 -10.00 6.99
C SER A 100 2.01 -10.43 5.55
N ILE A 101 2.46 -9.48 4.74
CA ILE A 101 2.87 -9.74 3.37
C ILE A 101 4.25 -9.15 3.11
N ALA A 102 5.00 -9.78 2.20
CA ALA A 102 6.30 -9.32 1.75
C ALA A 102 6.50 -9.60 0.26
N ILE A 103 7.37 -8.82 -0.38
CA ILE A 103 7.82 -9.07 -1.75
C ILE A 103 9.15 -9.82 -1.69
N GLN A 104 9.25 -10.89 -2.46
CA GLN A 104 10.46 -11.67 -2.62
C GLN A 104 11.34 -11.07 -3.72
N THR A 105 12.62 -11.46 -3.75
CA THR A 105 13.60 -10.93 -4.71
C THR A 105 13.24 -11.21 -6.17
N ASP A 106 12.41 -12.21 -6.43
CA ASP A 106 11.89 -12.54 -7.76
C ASP A 106 10.56 -11.83 -8.11
N GLY A 107 10.15 -10.86 -7.29
CA GLY A 107 8.92 -10.06 -7.45
C GLY A 107 7.64 -10.77 -7.00
N LYS A 108 7.72 -12.06 -6.62
CA LYS A 108 6.57 -12.79 -6.06
C LYS A 108 6.21 -12.25 -4.69
N ILE A 109 4.96 -12.46 -4.30
CA ILE A 109 4.43 -11.95 -3.04
C ILE A 109 4.22 -13.15 -2.11
N ILE A 110 4.73 -13.07 -0.89
CA ILE A 110 4.48 -14.04 0.16
C ILE A 110 3.54 -13.43 1.19
N ALA A 111 2.55 -14.19 1.63
CA ALA A 111 1.59 -13.82 2.64
C ALA A 111 1.57 -14.87 3.74
N VAL A 112 1.43 -14.44 4.99
CA VAL A 112 1.33 -15.33 6.15
C VAL A 112 0.17 -14.92 7.05
N GLY A 113 -0.31 -15.88 7.84
CA GLY A 113 -1.33 -15.64 8.86
C GLY A 113 -1.88 -16.93 9.44
N TYR A 114 -2.93 -16.84 10.25
CA TYR A 114 -3.45 -17.98 11.00
C TYR A 114 -4.50 -18.77 10.23
N LEU A 115 -4.46 -20.09 10.40
CA LEU A 115 -5.49 -21.02 9.96
C LEU A 115 -6.35 -21.44 11.17
N PRO A 116 -7.63 -21.77 10.95
CA PRO A 116 -8.49 -22.32 11.98
C PRO A 116 -7.91 -23.64 12.43
N SER A 117 -7.98 -23.91 13.74
CA SER A 117 -7.75 -25.27 14.20
C SER A 117 -8.82 -26.18 13.61
N THR A 118 -8.39 -27.33 13.08
CA THR A 118 -9.30 -28.37 12.58
C THR A 118 -10.00 -29.11 13.72
N THR A 119 -9.59 -28.86 14.98
CA THR A 119 -10.07 -29.55 16.18
C THR A 119 -10.67 -28.63 17.25
N SER A 120 -10.55 -27.30 17.10
CA SER A 120 -11.05 -26.31 18.07
C SER A 120 -11.42 -25.01 17.36
N THR A 121 -12.59 -24.44 17.67
CA THR A 121 -13.01 -23.13 17.14
C THR A 121 -12.44 -21.95 17.93
N THR A 122 -11.70 -22.21 19.01
CA THR A 122 -11.17 -21.18 19.91
C THR A 122 -9.65 -21.11 19.92
N ASP A 123 -8.95 -22.09 19.33
CA ASP A 123 -7.48 -22.14 19.33
C ASP A 123 -6.91 -21.94 17.92
N TYR A 124 -6.15 -20.85 17.76
CA TYR A 124 -5.42 -20.54 16.53
C TYR A 124 -4.02 -21.16 16.57
N GLU A 125 -3.92 -22.48 16.41
CA GLU A 125 -2.63 -23.17 16.58
C GLU A 125 -1.81 -23.31 15.29
N ASN A 126 -2.43 -23.11 14.12
CA ASN A 126 -1.79 -23.31 12.82
C ASN A 126 -1.55 -21.99 12.08
N PHE A 127 -0.45 -21.92 11.33
CA PHE A 127 -0.17 -20.83 10.39
C PHE A 127 -0.22 -21.33 8.94
N GLY A 128 -0.63 -20.46 8.04
CA GLY A 128 -0.61 -20.66 6.60
C GLY A 128 0.40 -19.73 5.94
N VAL A 129 0.97 -20.20 4.83
CA VAL A 129 1.83 -19.40 3.95
C VAL A 129 1.30 -19.52 2.54
N LEU A 130 1.02 -18.39 1.90
CA LEU A 130 0.67 -18.32 0.49
C LEU A 130 1.78 -17.60 -0.27
N ARG A 131 2.05 -18.05 -1.50
CA ARG A 131 2.91 -17.35 -2.44
C ARG A 131 2.13 -17.08 -3.73
N LEU A 132 2.15 -15.83 -4.19
CA LEU A 132 1.48 -15.37 -5.40
C LEU A 132 2.51 -14.92 -6.43
N ASN A 133 2.14 -15.04 -7.70
CA ASN A 133 2.93 -14.43 -8.77
C ASN A 133 2.88 -12.90 -8.68
N THR A 134 3.88 -12.23 -9.27
CA THR A 134 4.02 -10.77 -9.27
C THR A 134 2.79 -10.04 -9.82
N ASN A 135 2.01 -10.70 -10.69
CA ASN A 135 0.78 -10.19 -11.31
C ASN A 135 -0.51 -10.67 -10.62
N GLY A 136 -0.41 -11.36 -9.48
CA GLY A 136 -1.57 -11.87 -8.75
C GLY A 136 -2.18 -13.14 -9.34
N ALA A 137 -1.60 -13.73 -10.39
CA ALA A 137 -2.00 -15.06 -10.82
C ALA A 137 -1.65 -16.09 -9.72
N ILE A 138 -2.60 -16.98 -9.42
CA ILE A 138 -2.43 -18.14 -8.52
C ILE A 138 -1.83 -19.29 -9.31
#